data_AF-A0A3D0CEX8-F1
#
_entry.id   AF-A0A3D0CEX8-F1
#
_cell.length_a   1.000
_cell.length_b   1.000
_cell.length_c   1.000
_cell.angle_alpha   90.00
_cell.angle_beta   90.00
_cell.angle_gamma   90.00
#
_symmetry.space_group_name_H-M   'P 1'
#
loop_
_entity.id
_entity.type
_entity.pdbx_description
1 polymer ?
#
loop_
_entity_poly.entity_id
_entity_poly.type
_entity_poly.pdbx_seq_one_letter_code
_entity_poly.pdbx_strand_id
1 'polypeptide(L)' 'MNLLAVNTSQAQQSNTNNSTSQTNKPLRIAVAANFTPVLKVLLKDFTTKTGINTQVISGASGAMFLQIKYGAPFDLFLSA' A
#
# COMPACT_ATOMS: atom_id res chain seq x y z
N MET A 1 18.62 -46.48 -40.31
CA MET A 1 18.70 -45.29 -39.45
C MET A 1 17.32 -44.66 -39.40
N ASN A 2 16.71 -44.58 -38.22
CA ASN A 2 15.28 -44.28 -38.03
C ASN A 2 14.86 -42.88 -38.50
N LEU A 3 13.65 -42.88 -39.04
CA LEU A 3 12.81 -41.76 -39.47
C LEU A 3 12.31 -40.88 -38.30
N LEU A 4 12.15 -39.59 -38.61
CA LEU A 4 11.07 -38.66 -38.20
C LEU A 4 10.26 -39.01 -36.92
N ALA A 5 10.36 -38.14 -35.91
CA ALA A 5 9.27 -37.92 -34.97
C ALA A 5 9.04 -36.42 -34.76
N VAL A 6 7.82 -36.04 -35.09
CA VAL A 6 7.13 -34.77 -34.86
C VAL A 6 7.07 -34.44 -33.37
N ASN A 7 7.44 -33.21 -33.01
CA ASN A 7 7.04 -32.59 -31.74
C ASN A 7 6.20 -31.34 -32.01
N THR A 8 5.02 -31.51 -32.62
CA THR A 8 3.91 -30.56 -32.48
C THR A 8 3.15 -30.95 -31.23
N SER A 9 3.42 -30.31 -30.09
CA SER A 9 2.50 -30.18 -28.94
C SER A 9 3.21 -29.47 -27.79
N GLN A 10 3.22 -28.15 -27.82
CA GLN A 10 3.02 -27.34 -26.61
C GLN A 10 2.12 -26.15 -26.97
N ALA A 11 0.89 -26.48 -27.39
CA ALA A 11 -0.23 -25.62 -27.09
C ALA A 11 -0.46 -25.69 -25.57
N GLN A 12 0.24 -24.84 -24.83
CA GLN A 12 -0.05 -24.58 -23.42
C GLN A 12 0.15 -23.08 -23.15
N GLN A 13 -0.93 -22.35 -23.43
CA GLN A 13 -1.61 -21.53 -22.42
C GLN A 13 -0.67 -20.87 -21.39
N SER A 14 0.22 -19.99 -21.81
CA SER A 14 0.90 -19.06 -20.90
C SER A 14 -0.05 -17.88 -20.64
N ASN A 15 -1.10 -18.22 -19.89
CA ASN A 15 -1.77 -17.38 -18.90
C ASN A 15 -1.44 -15.88 -19.00
N THR A 16 -2.29 -15.12 -19.69
CA THR A 16 -2.44 -13.68 -19.50
C THR A 16 -2.96 -13.43 -18.09
N ASN A 17 -2.14 -13.71 -17.08
CA ASN A 17 -2.33 -13.13 -15.77
C ASN A 17 -2.04 -11.65 -15.95
N ASN A 18 -3.10 -10.86 -16.14
CA ASN A 18 -3.03 -9.43 -15.94
C ASN A 18 -2.46 -9.23 -14.54
N SER A 19 -1.15 -8.97 -14.48
CA SER A 19 -0.45 -8.47 -13.32
C SER A 19 -0.97 -7.08 -13.02
N THR A 20 -2.23 -6.97 -12.60
CA THR A 20 -2.60 -5.95 -11.62
C THR A 20 -1.82 -6.33 -10.38
N SER A 21 -0.56 -5.94 -10.36
CA SER A 21 0.23 -5.83 -9.14
C SER A 21 -0.60 -4.93 -8.24
N GLN A 22 -1.45 -5.55 -7.41
CA GLN A 22 -2.16 -4.93 -6.32
C GLN A 22 -1.08 -4.30 -5.46
N THR A 23 -0.74 -3.06 -5.82
CA THR A 23 0.30 -2.29 -5.15
C THR A 23 -0.38 -1.91 -3.86
N ASN A 24 -0.23 -2.76 -2.85
CA ASN A 24 -0.80 -2.58 -1.51
C ASN A 24 -0.11 -1.38 -0.86
N LYS A 25 -0.37 -0.19 -1.40
CA LYS A 25 0.13 1.08 -0.91
C LYS A 25 -0.62 1.35 0.39
N PRO A 26 0.08 1.43 1.52
CA PRO A 26 -0.57 1.75 2.77
C PRO A 26 -1.19 3.14 2.71
N LEU A 27 -2.28 3.33 3.43
CA LEU A 27 -2.85 4.65 3.70
C LEU A 27 -1.86 5.43 4.57
N ARG A 28 -1.28 6.51 4.02
CA ARG A 28 -0.24 7.30 4.67
C ARG A 28 -0.87 8.42 5.50
N ILE A 29 -0.77 8.31 6.81
CA ILE A 29 -1.42 9.22 7.77
C ILE A 29 -0.35 10.05 8.46
N ALA A 30 -0.31 11.35 8.20
CA ALA A 30 0.46 12.31 8.99
C ALA A 30 -0.35 12.71 10.23
N VAL A 31 0.26 12.61 11.42
CA VAL A 31 -0.42 12.87 12.69
C VAL A 31 0.44 13.69 13.65
N ALA A 32 -0.20 14.57 14.41
CA ALA A 32 0.42 15.26 15.53
C ALA A 32 0.95 14.27 16.59
N ALA A 33 2.15 14.53 17.11
CA ALA A 33 2.81 13.63 18.05
C ALA A 33 1.96 13.31 19.30
N ASN A 34 1.31 14.34 19.85
CA ASN A 34 0.40 14.21 21.00
C ASN A 34 -0.82 13.32 20.75
N PHE A 35 -1.24 13.14 19.49
CA PHE A 35 -2.41 12.33 19.13
C PHE A 35 -2.06 10.90 18.67
N THR A 36 -0.77 10.59 18.49
CA THR A 36 -0.31 9.29 17.99
C THR A 36 -0.77 8.09 18.84
N PRO A 37 -0.75 8.13 20.19
CA PRO A 37 -1.21 7.01 21.01
C PRO A 37 -2.69 6.67 20.77
N VAL A 38 -3.54 7.69 20.68
CA VAL A 38 -4.98 7.54 20.43
C VAL A 38 -5.20 6.97 19.03
N LEU A 39 -4.52 7.51 18.01
CA LEU A 39 -4.64 7.02 16.64
C LEU A 39 -4.28 5.53 16.51
N LYS A 40 -3.23 5.05 17.20
CA LYS A 40 -2.84 3.63 17.16
C LYS A 40 -3.95 2.69 17.64
N VAL A 41 -4.71 3.09 18.66
CA VAL A 41 -5.86 2.31 19.16
C VAL A 41 -6.95 2.25 18.10
N LEU A 42 -7.29 3.39 17.50
CA LEU A 42 -8.31 3.46 16.44
C LEU A 42 -7.91 2.67 15.19
N LEU A 43 -6.63 2.71 14.82
CA LEU A 43 -6.12 2.04 13.62
C LEU A 43 -6.14 0.52 13.73
N LYS A 44 -6.05 -0.03 14.94
CA LYS A 44 -6.23 -1.47 15.18
C LYS A 44 -7.60 -1.92 14.68
N ASP A 45 -8.66 -1.26 15.17
CA ASP A 45 -10.04 -1.61 14.81
C ASP A 45 -10.36 -1.26 13.36
N PHE A 46 -9.83 -0.14 12.86
CA PHE A 46 -9.97 0.26 11.46
C PHE A 46 -9.39 -0.79 10.51
N THR A 47 -8.16 -1.24 10.76
CA THR A 47 -7.48 -2.23 9.92
C THR A 47 -8.24 -3.57 9.95
N THR A 48 -8.71 -4.01 11.12
CA THR A 48 -9.51 -5.24 11.24
C THR A 48 -10.83 -5.16 10.47
N LYS A 49 -11.52 -4.00 10.47
CA LYS A 49 -12.82 -3.84 9.81
C LYS A 49 -12.73 -3.61 8.30
N THR A 50 -11.67 -2.95 7.84
CA THR A 50 -11.57 -2.50 6.44
C THR A 50 -10.57 -3.32 5.61
N GLY A 51 -9.61 -3.99 6.26
CA GLY A 51 -8.49 -4.63 5.59
C GLY A 51 -7.46 -3.64 5.00
N ILE A 52 -7.62 -2.33 5.20
CA ILE A 52 -6.72 -1.31 4.66
C ILE A 52 -5.45 -1.25 5.50
N ASN A 53 -4.29 -1.46 4.88
CA ASN A 53 -3.00 -1.26 5.54
C ASN A 53 -2.75 0.23 5.77
N THR A 54 -2.15 0.59 6.91
CA THR A 54 -1.89 1.99 7.28
C THR A 54 -0.43 2.21 7.63
N GLN A 55 0.09 3.37 7.26
CA GLN A 55 1.41 3.86 7.64
C GLN A 55 1.23 5.17 8.41
N VAL A 56 1.67 5.20 9.66
CA VAL A 56 1.58 6.38 10.52
C VAL A 56 2.91 7.13 10.50
N ILE A 57 2.86 8.42 10.19
CA ILE A 57 3.98 9.35 10.24
C ILE A 57 3.64 10.38 11.31
N SER A 58 4.43 10.39 12.39
CA SER A 58 4.18 11.24 13.56
C SER A 58 5.19 12.38 13.64
N GLY A 59 4.73 13.58 14.00
CA GLY A 59 5.61 14.72 14.29
C GLY A 59 4.85 15.95 14.76
N ALA A 60 5.54 17.10 14.85
CA ALA A 60 4.89 18.37 15.15
C ALA A 60 3.92 18.75 14.02
N SER A 61 2.72 19.23 14.36
CA SER A 61 1.68 19.60 13.40
C SER A 61 2.20 20.58 12.33
N GLY A 62 2.96 21.60 12.74
CA GLY A 62 3.58 22.56 11.82
C GLY A 62 4.61 21.94 10.87
N ALA A 63 5.40 20.95 11.34
CA ALA A 63 6.37 20.26 10.49
C ALA A 63 5.67 19.36 9.44
N MET A 64 4.63 18.64 9.85
CA MET A 64 3.80 17.83 8.94
C MET A 64 3.10 18.71 7.90
N PHE A 65 2.57 19.86 8.32
CA PHE A 65 1.96 20.84 7.42
C PHE A 65 2.95 21.38 6.38
N LEU A 66 4.18 21.70 6.78
CA LEU A 66 5.23 22.10 5.84
C LEU A 66 5.55 20.98 4.85
N GLN A 67 5.69 19.74 5.33
CA GLN A 67 5.90 18.59 4.46
C GLN A 67 4.77 18.43 3.44
N ILE A 68 3.50 18.55 3.85
CA ILE A 68 2.33 18.54 2.93
C ILE A 68 2.45 19.64 1.89
N LYS A 69 2.79 20.87 2.31
CA LYS A 69 2.99 22.01 1.40
C LYS A 69 4.10 21.77 0.38
N TYR A 70 5.15 21.05 0.76
CA TYR A 70 6.26 20.68 -0.11
C TYR A 70 6.02 19.39 -0.90
N GLY A 71 4.79 18.86 -0.91
CA GLY A 71 4.43 17.71 -1.73
C GLY A 71 4.73 16.35 -1.10
N ALA A 72 4.91 16.29 0.22
CA ALA A 72 4.96 15.01 0.91
C ALA A 72 3.65 14.24 0.66
N PRO A 73 3.73 13.00 0.15
CA PRO A 73 2.56 12.26 -0.33
C PRO A 73 1.83 11.57 0.84
N PHE A 74 1.20 12.37 1.70
CA PHE A 74 0.28 11.89 2.72
C PHE A 74 -1.14 11.83 2.17
N ASP A 75 -1.89 10.79 2.55
CA ASP A 75 -3.28 10.60 2.15
C ASP A 75 -4.25 11.24 3.18
N LEU A 76 -3.84 11.34 4.45
CA LEU A 76 -4.59 11.98 5.54
C LEU A 76 -3.67 12.79 6.46
N PHE A 77 -4.16 13.92 6.97
CA PHE A 77 -3.49 14.74 7.97
C PHE A 77 -4.38 14.96 9.21
N LEU A 78 -3.84 14.69 10.40
CA LEU A 78 -4.49 14.86 11.70
C LEU A 78 -3.65 15.79 12.59
N SER A 79 -4.13 17.01 12.81
CA SER A 79 -3.46 18.02 13.67
C SER A 79 -4.07 18.04 15.07
N ALA A 80 -3.28 18.43 16.06
CA ALA A 80 -3.68 18.75 17.42
C ALA A 80 -2.69 19.73 18.06
#